data_AF-A0A920HGV3-F1
#
_entry.id   AF-A0A920HGV3-F1
#
_cell.length_a   1.000
_cell.length_b   1.000
_cell.length_c   1.000
_cell.angle_alpha   90.00
_cell.angle_beta   90.00
_cell.angle_gamma   90.00
#
_symmetry.space_group_name_H-M   'P 1'
#
loop_
_entity.id
_entity.type
_entity.pdbx_description
1 polymer ?
#
loop_
_entity_poly.entity_id
_entity_poly.type
_entity_poly.pdbx_seq_one_letter_code
_entity_poly.pdbx_strand_id
1 'polypeptide(L)'
;MFNGVLKKMITEFGTEIKYYLVMENDFIFFNSLFDKKITINFNGYSCLNCGSSEEIFRQGHCKKCFFDLPSTAEWIIRPEMSKAHLGIEDRNLEYEKQVQIQPHILYLAYTSGIKIGVTRKSQVPTRWIDQGAVKAVEIIEVPNRYLAGISETKLKEKYNDKTNWREMLKTSTTDVDLLKEKSECLNYLPNEVLQYISKK
;
A
#
# COMPACT_ATOMS: atom_id res chain seq x y z
N MET A 1 7.71 30.20 -0.89
CA MET A 1 7.43 29.45 0.35
C MET A 1 6.13 28.69 0.12
N PHE A 2 6.10 27.37 0.30
CA PHE A 2 4.90 26.56 0.10
C PHE A 2 4.16 26.37 1.43
N ASN A 3 2.83 26.40 1.39
CA ASN A 3 1.96 26.09 2.53
C ASN A 3 0.84 25.17 2.03
N GLY A 4 0.47 24.17 2.83
CA GLY A 4 -0.55 23.21 2.45
C GLY A 4 -0.54 21.96 3.30
N VAL A 5 -1.52 21.09 3.04
CA VAL A 5 -1.66 19.80 3.75
C VAL A 5 -0.68 18.78 3.17
N LEU A 6 0.19 18.22 4.03
CA LEU A 6 1.07 17.13 3.61
C LEU A 6 0.24 15.89 3.25
N LYS A 7 0.36 15.45 2.01
CA LYS A 7 -0.28 14.26 1.46
C LYS A 7 0.77 13.28 0.96
N LYS A 8 0.35 12.03 0.68
CA LYS A 8 1.20 11.05 0.02
C LYS A 8 1.70 11.63 -1.30
N MET A 9 3.01 11.57 -1.53
CA MET A 9 3.61 12.01 -2.79
C MET A 9 3.19 11.11 -3.95
N ILE A 10 3.02 11.70 -5.13
CA ILE A 10 2.89 10.95 -6.38
C ILE A 10 4.29 10.47 -6.77
N THR A 11 4.38 9.22 -7.22
CA THR A 11 5.65 8.63 -7.67
C THR A 11 5.57 8.22 -9.12
N GLU A 12 6.66 8.47 -9.84
CA GLU A 12 6.86 8.02 -11.23
C GLU A 12 8.05 7.07 -11.27
N PHE A 13 7.85 5.91 -11.89
CA PHE A 13 8.88 4.89 -12.06
C PHE A 13 9.80 5.23 -13.23
N GLY A 14 11.11 5.10 -13.03
CA GLY A 14 12.14 5.38 -14.01
C GLY A 14 13.48 4.78 -13.57
N THR A 15 14.58 5.19 -14.21
CA THR A 15 15.94 4.84 -13.76
C THR A 15 16.18 5.29 -12.32
N GLU A 16 15.67 6.47 -11.98
CA GLU A 16 15.48 6.96 -10.62
C GLU A 16 14.00 7.23 -10.39
N ILE A 17 13.52 6.97 -9.18
CA ILE A 17 12.14 7.27 -8.81
C ILE A 17 11.99 8.78 -8.64
N LYS A 18 11.00 9.35 -9.32
CA LYS A 18 10.64 10.76 -9.17
C LYS A 18 9.49 10.89 -8.17
N TYR A 19 9.63 11.82 -7.25
CA TYR A 19 8.65 12.12 -6.20
C TYR A 19 8.07 13.52 -6.40
N TYR A 20 6.75 13.63 -6.33
CA TYR A 20 6.02 14.87 -6.48
C TYR A 20 5.16 15.11 -5.24
N LEU A 21 5.46 16.18 -4.50
CA LEU A 21 4.64 16.62 -3.37
C LEU A 21 3.59 17.60 -3.89
N VAL A 22 2.37 17.11 -4.04
CA VAL A 22 1.23 17.90 -4.50
C VAL A 22 0.76 18.84 -3.39
N MET A 23 0.69 20.13 -3.70
CA MET A 23 0.11 21.19 -2.90
C MET A 23 -1.24 21.61 -3.51
N GLU A 24 -1.97 22.53 -2.88
CA GLU A 24 -3.32 22.89 -3.33
C GLU A 24 -3.37 23.43 -4.76
N ASN A 25 -2.45 24.32 -5.12
CA ASN A 25 -2.43 25.00 -6.43
C ASN A 25 -1.16 24.71 -7.25
N ASP A 26 -0.26 23.86 -6.75
CA ASP A 26 1.04 23.59 -7.37
C ASP A 26 1.60 22.24 -6.90
N PHE A 27 2.76 21.85 -7.39
CA PHE A 27 3.49 20.69 -6.90
C PHE A 27 4.98 20.99 -6.76
N ILE A 28 5.63 20.29 -5.83
CA ILE A 28 7.06 20.35 -5.65
C ILE A 28 7.66 19.07 -6.22
N PHE A 29 8.54 19.20 -7.21
CA PHE A 29 9.39 18.08 -7.63
C PHE A 29 10.42 17.81 -6.53
N PHE A 30 10.14 16.81 -5.70
CA PHE A 30 10.80 16.61 -4.42
C PHE A 30 12.26 16.18 -4.58
N ASN A 31 12.61 15.47 -5.64
CA ASN A 31 14.00 15.09 -5.93
C ASN A 31 14.91 16.32 -6.07
N SER A 32 14.39 17.46 -6.54
CA SER A 32 15.17 18.70 -6.63
C SER A 32 15.59 19.27 -5.27
N LEU A 33 15.04 18.73 -4.18
CA LEU A 33 15.35 19.12 -2.81
C LEU A 33 16.38 18.21 -2.13
N PHE A 34 16.83 17.14 -2.80
CA PHE A 34 17.91 16.30 -2.27
C PHE A 34 19.17 17.14 -2.04
N ASP A 35 19.88 16.82 -0.95
CA ASP A 35 21.07 17.54 -0.46
C ASP A 35 20.86 19.02 -0.10
N LYS A 36 19.60 19.49 -0.05
CA LYS A 36 19.25 20.83 0.41
C LYS A 36 18.75 20.81 1.85
N LYS A 37 18.99 21.90 2.56
CA LYS A 37 18.38 22.13 3.88
C LYS A 37 16.92 22.55 3.68
N ILE A 38 16.01 21.74 4.21
CA ILE A 38 14.56 22.02 4.18
C ILE A 38 14.12 22.36 5.60
N THR A 39 13.28 23.38 5.74
CA THR A 39 12.61 23.70 7.00
C THR A 39 11.12 23.43 6.85
N ILE A 40 10.56 22.64 7.75
CA ILE A 40 9.13 22.33 7.82
C ILE A 40 8.59 22.92 9.12
N ASN A 41 7.59 23.79 8.99
CA ASN A 41 6.91 24.42 10.12
C ASN A 41 5.49 23.84 10.23
N PHE A 42 5.12 23.41 11.42
CA PHE A 42 3.76 22.92 11.69
C PHE A 42 2.84 24.10 11.97
N ASN A 43 1.86 24.31 11.08
CA ASN A 43 0.92 25.44 11.18
C ASN A 43 -0.46 25.04 11.72
N GLY A 44 -0.73 23.73 11.86
CA GLY A 44 -2.02 23.21 12.30
C GLY A 44 -2.43 21.94 11.55
N TYR A 45 -3.68 21.54 11.76
CA TYR A 45 -4.26 20.34 11.18
C TYR A 45 -5.25 20.67 10.06
N SER A 46 -5.48 19.71 9.16
CA SER A 46 -6.53 19.77 8.15
C SER A 46 -6.93 18.37 7.75
N CYS A 47 -8.15 17.96 8.07
CA CYS A 47 -8.68 16.64 7.73
C CYS A 47 -8.76 16.47 6.21
N LEU A 48 -8.25 15.34 5.69
CA LEU A 48 -8.24 15.05 4.24
C LEU A 48 -9.64 14.87 3.63
N ASN A 49 -10.68 14.66 4.46
CA ASN A 49 -12.06 14.52 4.00
C ASN A 49 -12.88 15.81 4.19
N CYS A 50 -12.96 16.34 5.41
CA CYS A 50 -13.84 17.47 5.71
C CYS A 50 -13.12 18.83 5.82
N GLY A 51 -11.78 18.87 5.72
CA GLY A 51 -11.00 20.12 5.85
C GLY A 51 -10.96 20.72 7.26
N SER A 52 -11.53 20.04 8.28
CA SER A 52 -11.54 20.55 9.66
C SER A 52 -10.12 20.71 10.21
N SER A 53 -9.91 21.75 11.01
CA SER A 53 -8.66 21.99 11.73
C SER A 53 -8.52 21.24 13.06
N GLU A 54 -9.42 20.28 13.32
CA GLU A 54 -9.31 19.34 14.44
C GLU A 54 -8.04 18.48 14.31
N GLU A 55 -7.51 18.03 15.44
CA GLU A 55 -6.36 17.12 15.47
C GLU A 55 -6.61 15.86 14.62
N ILE A 56 -5.61 15.50 13.82
CA ILE A 56 -5.66 14.33 12.98
C ILE A 56 -5.51 13.07 13.84
N PHE A 57 -6.51 12.21 13.80
CA PHE A 57 -6.52 10.97 14.55
C PHE A 57 -5.70 9.88 13.86
N ARG A 58 -6.04 9.55 12.60
CA ARG A 58 -5.33 8.51 11.83
C ARG A 58 -5.56 8.66 10.34
N GLN A 59 -4.59 8.19 9.54
CA GLN A 59 -4.67 8.16 8.07
C GLN A 59 -5.01 9.53 7.45
N GLY A 60 -4.63 10.64 8.09
CA GLY A 60 -4.95 11.99 7.62
C GLY A 60 -6.38 12.46 7.90
N HIS A 61 -7.15 11.77 8.74
CA HIS A 61 -8.54 12.11 9.05
C HIS A 61 -8.73 12.52 10.52
N CYS A 62 -9.63 13.46 10.79
CA CYS A 62 -10.13 13.74 12.14
C CYS A 62 -10.89 12.51 12.68
N LYS A 63 -11.13 12.48 13.99
CA LYS A 63 -11.74 11.33 14.67
C LYS A 63 -13.09 10.93 14.06
N LYS A 64 -13.98 11.90 13.82
CA LYS A 64 -15.29 11.66 13.20
C LYS A 64 -15.16 11.01 11.83
N CYS A 65 -14.41 11.64 10.92
CA CYS A 65 -14.21 11.12 9.57
C CYS A 65 -13.57 9.71 9.57
N PHE A 66 -12.64 9.44 10.49
CA PHE A 66 -12.00 8.13 10.56
C PHE A 66 -12.99 6.99 10.89
N PHE A 67 -13.98 7.24 11.73
CA PHE A 67 -14.99 6.23 12.08
C PHE A 67 -16.13 6.14 11.06
N ASP A 68 -16.45 7.23 10.36
CA ASP A 68 -17.57 7.27 9.42
C ASP A 68 -17.20 6.79 8.00
N LEU A 69 -15.99 7.07 7.52
CA LEU A 69 -15.64 6.85 6.11
C LEU A 69 -15.39 5.38 5.78
N PRO A 70 -15.90 4.86 4.64
CA PRO A 70 -15.59 3.49 4.20
C PRO A 70 -14.12 3.33 3.78
N SER A 71 -13.43 4.42 3.41
CA SER A 71 -12.02 4.44 3.03
C SER A 71 -11.04 4.24 4.19
N THR A 72 -11.52 4.32 5.44
CA THR A 72 -10.74 4.13 6.67
C THR A 72 -11.18 2.91 7.47
N ALA A 73 -12.07 2.09 6.89
CA ALA A 73 -12.59 0.87 7.50
C ALA A 73 -11.48 -0.18 7.74
N GLU A 74 -11.74 -1.14 8.64
CA GLU A 74 -10.71 -2.08 9.11
C GLU A 74 -10.16 -2.96 7.98
N TRP A 75 -11.00 -3.33 7.01
CA TRP A 75 -10.61 -4.14 5.85
C TRP A 75 -9.55 -3.49 4.94
N ILE A 76 -9.33 -2.18 5.09
CA ILE A 76 -8.24 -1.46 4.42
C ILE A 76 -6.88 -1.97 4.94
N ILE A 77 -6.75 -2.19 6.25
CA ILE A 77 -5.52 -2.67 6.89
C ILE A 77 -5.49 -4.20 6.93
N ARG A 78 -6.66 -4.84 7.01
CA ARG A 78 -6.87 -6.28 7.10
C ARG A 78 -7.65 -6.81 5.89
N PRO A 79 -6.99 -7.05 4.75
CA PRO A 79 -7.68 -7.43 3.51
C PRO A 79 -8.57 -8.68 3.66
N GLU A 80 -8.25 -9.58 4.59
CA GLU A 80 -9.00 -10.79 4.93
C GLU A 80 -10.39 -10.50 5.55
N MET A 81 -10.62 -9.29 6.07
CA MET A 81 -11.92 -8.86 6.62
C MET A 81 -12.88 -8.31 5.55
N SER A 82 -12.46 -8.26 4.29
CA SER A 82 -13.24 -7.79 3.15
C SER A 82 -14.48 -8.67 2.91
N LYS A 83 -15.69 -8.11 2.99
CA LYS A 83 -16.96 -8.85 2.82
C LYS A 83 -17.81 -8.42 1.60
N ALA A 84 -17.39 -7.42 0.82
CA ALA A 84 -18.20 -6.91 -0.28
C ALA A 84 -18.52 -7.96 -1.36
N HIS A 85 -17.62 -8.94 -1.55
CA HIS A 85 -17.82 -10.07 -2.46
C HIS A 85 -19.02 -10.98 -2.07
N LEU A 86 -19.47 -10.91 -0.81
CA LEU A 86 -20.66 -11.59 -0.30
C LEU A 86 -21.91 -10.68 -0.32
N GLY A 87 -21.78 -9.43 -0.78
CA GLY A 87 -22.85 -8.44 -0.72
C GLY A 87 -23.16 -7.91 0.69
N ILE A 88 -22.27 -8.11 1.65
CA ILE A 88 -22.42 -7.66 3.04
C ILE A 88 -21.73 -6.31 3.21
N GLU A 89 -22.48 -5.31 3.68
CA GLU A 89 -22.00 -3.96 3.98
C GLU A 89 -21.20 -3.90 5.29
N ASP A 90 -20.12 -3.10 5.31
CA ASP A 90 -19.46 -2.64 6.54
C ASP A 90 -19.85 -1.19 6.88
N ARG A 91 -19.58 -0.25 5.97
CA ARG A 91 -19.94 1.18 6.10
C ARG A 91 -20.65 1.74 4.87
N ASN A 92 -20.29 1.29 3.67
CA ASN A 92 -20.93 1.68 2.42
C ASN A 92 -20.66 0.62 1.35
N LEU A 93 -21.65 -0.22 1.04
CA LEU A 93 -21.46 -1.36 0.17
C LEU A 93 -21.05 -0.97 -1.26
N GLU A 94 -21.57 0.13 -1.79
CA GLU A 94 -21.27 0.57 -3.16
C GLU A 94 -19.79 0.94 -3.31
N TYR A 95 -19.28 1.79 -2.41
CA TYR A 95 -17.86 2.12 -2.35
C TYR A 95 -16.99 0.87 -2.11
N GLU A 96 -17.42 0.01 -1.19
CA GLU A 96 -16.69 -1.21 -0.86
C GLU A 96 -16.59 -2.16 -2.04
N LYS A 97 -17.67 -2.35 -2.82
CA LYS A 97 -17.64 -3.17 -4.04
C LYS A 97 -16.64 -2.60 -5.05
N GLN A 98 -16.69 -1.29 -5.29
CA GLN A 98 -15.75 -0.63 -6.21
C GLN A 98 -14.29 -0.84 -5.80
N VAL A 99 -13.98 -0.80 -4.51
CA VAL A 99 -12.61 -0.93 -4.01
C VAL A 99 -12.16 -2.38 -3.82
N GLN A 100 -13.03 -3.25 -3.33
CA GLN A 100 -12.70 -4.62 -2.95
C GLN A 100 -12.84 -5.60 -4.12
N ILE A 101 -13.81 -5.41 -5.01
CA ILE A 101 -14.10 -6.32 -6.14
C ILE A 101 -13.42 -5.79 -7.40
N GLN A 102 -12.11 -5.89 -7.42
CA GLN A 102 -11.27 -5.57 -8.57
C GLN A 102 -9.96 -6.37 -8.48
N PRO A 103 -9.16 -6.43 -9.57
CA PRO A 103 -7.90 -7.15 -9.55
C PRO A 103 -6.94 -6.70 -8.44
N HIS A 104 -6.55 -7.66 -7.59
CA HIS A 104 -5.55 -7.50 -6.54
C HIS A 104 -4.38 -8.43 -6.79
N ILE A 105 -3.19 -7.95 -6.43
CA ILE A 105 -1.92 -8.65 -6.58
C ILE A 105 -1.42 -9.02 -5.18
N LEU A 106 -1.16 -10.30 -4.98
CA LEU A 106 -0.34 -10.81 -3.90
C LEU A 106 1.11 -10.84 -4.39
N TYR A 107 2.05 -10.26 -3.65
CA TYR A 107 3.44 -10.13 -4.10
C TYR A 107 4.45 -10.34 -2.98
N LEU A 108 5.66 -10.76 -3.36
CA LEU A 108 6.83 -10.65 -2.50
C LEU A 108 7.58 -9.36 -2.82
N ALA A 109 8.06 -8.67 -1.79
CA ALA A 109 8.97 -7.55 -1.94
C ALA A 109 10.16 -7.71 -1.00
N TYR A 110 11.36 -7.44 -1.50
CA TYR A 110 12.56 -7.34 -0.71
C TYR A 110 12.86 -5.87 -0.42
N THR A 111 12.92 -5.50 0.86
CA THR A 111 13.42 -4.17 1.26
C THR A 111 14.72 -4.30 2.06
N SER A 112 14.69 -5.08 3.14
CA SER A 112 15.82 -5.42 4.04
C SER A 112 15.68 -6.88 4.49
N GLY A 113 14.95 -7.66 3.70
CA GLY A 113 14.29 -8.91 4.06
C GLY A 113 13.05 -9.09 3.18
N ILE A 114 12.69 -10.35 2.92
CA ILE A 114 11.53 -10.72 2.11
C ILE A 114 10.26 -10.41 2.90
N LYS A 115 9.27 -9.84 2.21
CA LYS A 115 7.94 -9.59 2.76
C LYS A 115 6.86 -10.00 1.80
N ILE A 116 5.73 -10.36 2.38
CA ILE A 116 4.48 -10.56 1.67
C ILE A 116 3.63 -9.28 1.74
N GLY A 117 2.92 -8.98 0.66
CA GLY A 117 1.99 -7.86 0.65
C GLY A 117 0.87 -8.01 -0.37
N VAL A 118 -0.20 -7.25 -0.16
CA VAL A 118 -1.34 -7.12 -1.08
C VAL A 118 -1.47 -5.70 -1.59
N THR A 119 -1.75 -5.56 -2.88
CA THR A 119 -2.08 -4.27 -3.49
C THR A 119 -3.11 -4.41 -4.59
N ARG A 120 -3.78 -3.31 -4.97
CA ARG A 120 -4.57 -3.29 -6.20
C ARG A 120 -3.62 -3.36 -7.40
N LYS A 121 -4.04 -4.02 -8.48
CA LYS A 121 -3.23 -4.10 -9.72
C LYS A 121 -2.87 -2.72 -10.27
N SER A 122 -3.79 -1.77 -10.20
CA SER A 122 -3.58 -0.36 -10.59
C SER A 122 -2.56 0.41 -9.74
N GLN A 123 -2.07 -0.17 -8.63
CA GLN A 123 -1.06 0.42 -7.76
C GLN A 123 0.31 -0.22 -7.93
N VAL A 124 0.47 -1.18 -8.85
CA VAL A 124 1.78 -1.72 -9.22
C VAL A 124 2.37 -0.79 -10.31
N PRO A 125 3.62 -0.29 -10.18
CA PRO A 125 4.60 -0.55 -9.12
C PRO A 125 4.60 0.49 -7.98
N THR A 126 3.73 1.51 -8.00
CA THR A 126 3.66 2.58 -6.98
C THR A 126 3.73 2.06 -5.54
N ARG A 127 3.03 0.97 -5.22
CA ARG A 127 3.03 0.38 -3.88
C ARG A 127 4.40 -0.15 -3.46
N TRP A 128 5.15 -0.73 -4.38
CA TRP A 128 6.49 -1.25 -4.12
C TRP A 128 7.48 -0.11 -3.89
N ILE A 129 7.32 0.98 -4.64
CA ILE A 129 8.08 2.23 -4.45
C ILE A 129 7.80 2.80 -3.06
N ASP A 130 6.54 2.94 -2.66
CA ASP A 130 6.16 3.46 -1.33
C ASP A 130 6.76 2.65 -0.17
N GLN A 131 7.02 1.36 -0.40
CA GLN A 131 7.59 0.45 0.59
C GLN A 131 9.12 0.42 0.58
N GLY A 132 9.77 1.13 -0.35
CA GLY A 132 11.22 1.09 -0.53
C GLY A 132 11.73 -0.30 -0.95
N ALA A 133 10.98 -0.99 -1.83
CA ALA A 133 11.39 -2.30 -2.34
C ALA A 133 12.55 -2.18 -3.33
N VAL A 134 13.61 -2.96 -3.09
CA VAL A 134 14.75 -3.14 -4.01
C VAL A 134 14.36 -4.09 -5.14
N LYS A 135 13.63 -5.14 -4.81
CA LYS A 135 13.07 -6.11 -5.76
C LYS A 135 11.65 -6.47 -5.34
N ALA A 136 10.78 -6.75 -6.31
CA ALA A 136 9.46 -7.28 -6.05
C ALA A 136 9.05 -8.27 -7.14
N VAL A 137 8.21 -9.23 -6.80
CA VAL A 137 7.64 -10.19 -7.73
C VAL A 137 6.18 -10.47 -7.37
N GLU A 138 5.32 -10.48 -8.38
CA GLU A 138 3.93 -10.89 -8.23
C GLU A 138 3.86 -12.41 -8.04
N ILE A 139 3.18 -12.87 -7.00
CA ILE A 139 2.88 -14.28 -6.76
C ILE A 139 1.68 -14.69 -7.61
N ILE A 140 0.52 -14.07 -7.37
CA ILE A 140 -0.74 -14.31 -8.06
C ILE A 140 -1.57 -13.02 -8.22
N GLU A 141 -2.45 -13.01 -9.22
CA GLU A 141 -3.51 -12.02 -9.40
C GLU A 141 -4.86 -12.65 -9.11
N VAL A 142 -5.67 -12.01 -8.26
CA VAL A 142 -6.99 -12.49 -7.85
C VAL A 142 -8.06 -11.42 -8.09
N PRO A 143 -9.33 -11.80 -8.32
CA PRO A 143 -10.37 -10.86 -8.73
C PRO A 143 -10.90 -9.95 -7.63
N ASN A 144 -10.52 -10.19 -6.37
CA ASN A 144 -10.97 -9.37 -5.24
C ASN A 144 -9.95 -9.34 -4.09
N ARG A 145 -10.12 -8.35 -3.22
CA ARG A 145 -9.25 -8.09 -2.06
C ARG A 145 -9.25 -9.23 -1.05
N TYR A 146 -10.40 -9.86 -0.82
CA TYR A 146 -10.55 -10.94 0.16
C TYR A 146 -9.65 -12.13 -0.16
N LEU A 147 -9.66 -12.61 -1.41
CA LEU A 147 -8.83 -13.73 -1.86
C LEU A 147 -7.33 -13.43 -1.70
N ALA A 148 -6.92 -12.17 -1.95
CA ALA A 148 -5.55 -11.75 -1.72
C ALA A 148 -5.23 -11.73 -0.22
N GLY A 149 -6.18 -11.29 0.61
CA GLY A 149 -6.05 -11.20 2.06
C GLY A 149 -5.90 -12.55 2.75
N ILE A 150 -6.74 -13.53 2.44
CA ILE A 150 -6.61 -14.88 3.01
C ILE A 150 -5.26 -15.52 2.62
N SER A 151 -4.78 -15.23 1.42
CA SER A 151 -3.47 -15.70 0.94
C SER A 151 -2.32 -15.02 1.68
N GLU A 152 -2.41 -13.71 1.90
CA GLU A 152 -1.43 -12.93 2.68
C GLU A 152 -1.36 -13.45 4.12
N THR A 153 -2.52 -13.63 4.77
CA THR A 153 -2.60 -14.14 6.14
C THR A 153 -1.97 -15.52 6.26
N LYS A 154 -2.19 -16.40 5.29
CA LYS A 154 -1.56 -17.73 5.30
C LYS A 154 -0.04 -17.67 5.17
N LEU A 155 0.46 -16.78 4.30
CA LEU A 155 1.90 -16.62 4.06
C LEU A 155 2.62 -15.82 5.17
N LYS A 156 1.89 -15.07 6.01
CA LYS A 156 2.45 -14.40 7.21
C LYS A 156 3.03 -15.38 8.24
N GLU A 157 2.66 -16.66 8.18
CA GLU A 157 3.29 -17.71 8.99
C GLU A 157 4.78 -17.90 8.64
N LYS A 158 5.19 -17.58 7.40
CA LYS A 158 6.56 -17.76 6.89
C LYS A 158 7.29 -16.43 6.65
N TYR A 159 6.57 -15.40 6.21
CA TYR A 159 7.17 -14.11 5.82
C TYR A 159 6.70 -12.96 6.71
N ASN A 160 7.56 -11.96 6.84
CA ASN A 160 7.22 -10.74 7.57
C ASN A 160 6.30 -9.84 6.73
N ASP A 161 5.42 -9.08 7.37
CA ASP A 161 4.52 -8.10 6.74
C ASP A 161 4.91 -6.64 7.05
N LYS A 162 5.87 -6.43 7.96
CA LYS A 162 6.31 -5.09 8.40
C LYS A 162 7.70 -4.74 7.92
N THR A 163 7.85 -3.48 7.51
CA THR A 163 9.15 -2.90 7.12
C THR A 163 9.94 -2.39 8.31
N ASN A 164 11.15 -2.90 8.50
CA ASN A 164 12.17 -2.21 9.28
C ASN A 164 12.72 -1.06 8.44
N TRP A 165 12.15 0.13 8.62
CA TRP A 165 12.46 1.29 7.80
C TRP A 165 13.92 1.76 7.95
N ARG A 166 14.55 1.53 9.12
CA ARG A 166 15.95 1.93 9.34
C ARG A 166 16.92 1.10 8.51
N GLU A 167 16.69 -0.21 8.47
CA GLU A 167 17.52 -1.12 7.69
C GLU A 167 17.22 -1.03 6.18
N MET A 168 15.96 -0.80 5.82
CA MET A 168 15.58 -0.48 4.44
C MET A 168 16.39 0.70 3.87
N LEU A 169 16.58 1.78 4.63
CA LEU A 169 17.34 2.94 4.16
C LEU A 169 18.84 2.65 3.91
N LYS A 170 19.37 1.60 4.53
CA LYS A 170 20.76 1.15 4.34
C LYS A 170 20.90 0.09 3.25
N THR A 171 19.78 -0.48 2.79
CA THR A 171 19.77 -1.61 1.87
C THR A 171 19.55 -1.11 0.45
N SER A 172 20.54 -1.27 -0.42
CA SER A 172 20.46 -0.86 -1.83
C SER A 172 20.39 -2.05 -2.79
N THR A 173 20.83 -3.23 -2.38
CA THR A 173 20.93 -4.42 -3.22
C THR A 173 20.59 -5.69 -2.43
N THR A 174 20.38 -6.79 -3.14
CA THR A 174 20.12 -8.10 -2.56
C THR A 174 20.44 -9.23 -3.52
N ASP A 175 21.03 -10.29 -3.00
CA ASP A 175 21.27 -11.56 -3.72
C ASP A 175 20.09 -12.54 -3.59
N VAL A 176 19.02 -12.14 -2.88
CA VAL A 176 17.84 -12.99 -2.72
C VAL A 176 17.17 -13.24 -4.07
N ASP A 177 16.92 -14.52 -4.36
CA ASP A 177 16.15 -14.98 -5.50
C ASP A 177 14.66 -15.00 -5.17
N LEU A 178 13.96 -13.91 -5.52
CA LEU A 178 12.52 -13.81 -5.32
C LEU A 178 11.71 -14.79 -6.19
N LEU A 179 12.26 -15.28 -7.31
CA LEU A 179 11.56 -16.26 -8.17
C LEU A 179 11.54 -17.64 -7.51
N LYS A 180 12.65 -18.02 -6.88
CA LYS A 180 12.72 -19.22 -6.05
C LYS A 180 11.72 -19.12 -4.89
N GLU A 181 11.74 -18.02 -4.15
CA GLU A 181 10.82 -17.78 -3.02
C GLU A 181 9.35 -17.77 -3.46
N LYS A 182 9.05 -17.17 -4.61
CA LYS A 182 7.70 -17.23 -5.21
C LYS A 182 7.29 -18.68 -5.44
N SER A 183 8.16 -19.49 -6.02
CA SER A 183 7.85 -20.90 -6.32
C SER A 183 7.55 -21.69 -5.05
N GLU A 184 8.28 -21.42 -3.97
CA GLU A 184 7.98 -22.00 -2.65
C GLU A 184 6.63 -21.52 -2.09
N CYS A 185 6.29 -20.23 -2.25
CA CYS A 185 5.03 -19.66 -1.77
C CYS A 185 3.79 -20.35 -2.35
N LEU A 186 3.85 -20.78 -3.62
CA LEU A 186 2.72 -21.40 -4.31
C LEU A 186 2.20 -22.65 -3.59
N ASN A 187 3.08 -23.38 -2.88
CA ASN A 187 2.71 -24.59 -2.14
C ASN A 187 1.91 -24.33 -0.87
N TYR A 188 1.87 -23.07 -0.39
CA TYR A 188 1.20 -22.69 0.86
C TYR A 188 -0.07 -21.88 0.61
N LEU A 189 -0.42 -21.63 -0.65
CA LEU A 189 -1.61 -20.87 -1.00
C LEU A 189 -2.89 -21.64 -0.63
N PRO A 190 -3.94 -20.94 -0.18
CA PRO A 190 -5.22 -21.56 0.12
C PRO A 190 -5.89 -22.13 -1.14
N ASN A 191 -6.73 -23.17 -0.97
CA ASN A 191 -7.37 -23.88 -2.08
C ASN A 191 -8.20 -22.96 -2.98
N GLU A 192 -8.83 -21.95 -2.38
CA GLU A 192 -9.67 -20.94 -3.00
C GLU A 192 -8.95 -20.15 -4.09
N VAL A 193 -7.62 -20.06 -4.03
CA VAL A 193 -6.81 -19.27 -4.97
C VAL A 193 -5.96 -20.10 -5.93
N LEU A 194 -5.94 -21.42 -5.82
CA LEU A 194 -5.07 -22.28 -6.66
C LEU A 194 -5.36 -22.13 -8.16
N GLN A 195 -6.62 -21.88 -8.53
CA GLN A 195 -7.03 -21.62 -9.92
C GLN A 195 -6.39 -20.37 -10.55
N TYR A 196 -5.77 -19.50 -9.74
CA TYR A 196 -5.13 -18.26 -10.20
C TYR A 196 -3.60 -18.38 -10.34
N ILE A 197 -3.00 -19.54 -10.03
CA ILE A 197 -1.54 -19.76 -10.09
C ILE A 197 -1.00 -19.70 -11.53
N SER A 198 -1.82 -20.12 -12.52
CA SER A 198 -1.36 -20.37 -13.89
C SER A 198 -1.93 -19.41 -14.94
N LYS A 199 -2.44 -18.24 -14.55
CA LYS A 199 -2.89 -17.22 -15.52
C LYS A 199 -1.76 -16.24 -15.85
N LYS A 200 -0.71 -16.70 -16.54
CA LYS A 200 0.21 -15.86 -17.32
C LYS A 200 0.62 -16.60 -18.60
#